data_AF-A0A255D9E0-F1
#
_entry.id   AF-A0A255D9E0-F1
#
_cell.length_a   1.000
_cell.length_b   1.000
_cell.length_c   1.000
_cell.angle_alpha   90.00
_cell.angle_beta   90.00
_cell.angle_gamma   90.00
#
_symmetry.space_group_name_H-M   'P 1'
#
loop_
_entity.id
_entity.type
_entity.pdbx_description
1 polymer ?
#
loop_
_entity_poly.entity_id
_entity_poly.type
_entity_poly.pdbx_seq_one_letter_code
_entity_poly.pdbx_strand_id
1 'polypeptide(L)'
;MALTKISFTTVFLTGAAAAAVAAAPLAAADPVGCINPDGSVCGAASAGPNGASGSIPGGPGGTAGPGYASGGIPNGPSGSAWPGGATGCLPYVGCATVGH
;
A
#
# COMPACT_ATOMS: atom_id res chain seq x y z
N MET A 1 -7.41 -8.12 55.36
CA MET A 1 -7.18 -7.46 54.06
C MET A 1 -6.20 -8.32 53.27
N ALA A 2 -6.71 -9.13 52.33
CA ALA A 2 -5.87 -9.95 51.45
C ALA A 2 -5.30 -9.02 50.38
N LEU A 3 -4.02 -8.69 50.47
CA LEU A 3 -3.31 -7.98 49.42
C LEU A 3 -3.12 -9.00 48.28
N THR A 4 -4.03 -8.97 47.30
CA THR A 4 -3.94 -9.77 46.09
C THR A 4 -2.55 -9.53 45.50
N LYS A 5 -1.69 -10.55 45.49
CA LYS A 5 -0.36 -10.48 44.86
C LYS A 5 -0.59 -10.32 43.35
N ILE A 6 -0.83 -9.10 42.92
CA ILE A 6 -0.83 -8.74 41.50
C ILE A 6 0.61 -8.94 41.06
N SER A 7 0.84 -10.05 40.35
CA SER A 7 2.17 -10.38 39.85
C SER A 7 2.60 -9.27 38.90
N PHE A 8 3.79 -8.71 39.14
CA PHE A 8 4.39 -7.71 38.25
C PHE A 8 4.44 -8.20 36.79
N THR A 9 4.63 -9.51 36.59
CA THR A 9 4.58 -10.14 35.27
C THR A 9 3.23 -9.92 34.59
N THR A 10 2.12 -10.03 35.31
CA THR A 10 0.78 -9.79 34.76
C THR A 10 0.62 -8.33 34.34
N VAL A 11 1.09 -7.38 35.15
CA VAL A 11 1.04 -5.95 34.82
C VAL A 11 1.86 -5.63 33.57
N PHE A 12 3.07 -6.19 33.46
CA PHE A 12 3.93 -6.01 32.29
C PHE A 12 3.35 -6.66 31.03
N LEU A 13 2.79 -7.86 31.13
CA LEU A 13 2.20 -8.56 29.97
C LEU A 13 0.94 -7.84 29.47
N THR A 14 0.08 -7.35 30.38
CA THR A 14 -1.09 -6.57 30.01
C THR A 14 -0.72 -5.20 29.43
N GLY A 15 0.34 -4.56 29.96
CA GLY A 15 0.84 -3.29 29.42
C GLY A 15 1.42 -3.44 28.01
N ALA A 16 2.21 -4.50 27.78
CA ALA A 16 2.79 -4.79 26.47
C ALA A 16 1.71 -5.13 25.42
N ALA A 17 0.71 -5.92 25.80
CA ALA A 17 -0.41 -6.25 24.91
C ALA A 17 -1.25 -5.02 24.56
N ALA A 18 -1.52 -4.14 25.52
CA ALA A 18 -2.26 -2.90 25.27
C ALA A 18 -1.50 -1.95 24.33
N ALA A 19 -0.18 -1.85 24.47
CA ALA A 19 0.66 -1.07 23.56
C ALA A 19 0.68 -1.65 22.14
N ALA A 20 0.73 -2.99 22.01
CA ALA A 20 0.69 -3.66 20.71
C ALA A 20 -0.65 -3.44 19.98
N VAL A 21 -1.78 -3.52 20.70
CA VAL A 21 -3.11 -3.26 20.10
C VAL A 21 -3.30 -1.78 19.76
N ALA A 22 -2.77 -0.86 20.58
CA ALA A 22 -2.82 0.57 20.31
C ALA A 22 -1.93 1.00 19.12
N ALA A 23 -0.81 0.31 18.89
CA ALA A 23 0.10 0.56 17.77
C ALA A 23 -0.26 -0.22 16.50
N ALA A 24 -1.15 -1.23 16.58
CA ALA A 24 -1.58 -2.02 15.44
C ALA A 24 -2.14 -1.19 14.26
N PRO A 25 -2.89 -0.08 14.46
CA PRO A 25 -3.35 0.75 13.36
C PRO A 25 -2.22 1.50 12.65
N LEU A 26 -1.14 1.86 13.37
CA LEU A 26 0.04 2.51 12.77
C LEU A 26 0.82 1.53 11.88
N ALA A 27 0.83 0.24 12.20
CA ALA A 27 1.50 -0.79 11.39
C ALA A 27 0.79 -1.06 10.05
N ALA A 28 -0.49 -0.71 9.91
CA ALA A 28 -1.26 -0.91 8.68
C ALA A 28 -1.30 0.34 7.78
N ALA A 29 -0.86 1.51 8.27
CA ALA A 29 -1.01 2.80 7.58
C ALA A 29 0.33 3.47 7.22
N ASP A 30 1.46 2.89 7.61
CA ASP A 30 2.78 3.50 7.44
C ASP A 30 3.70 2.57 6.61
N PRO A 31 4.26 3.02 5.46
CA PRO A 31 5.17 2.23 4.63
C PRO A 31 6.56 2.07 5.27
N VAL A 32 6.66 1.92 6.59
CA VAL A 32 7.92 1.63 7.30
C VAL A 32 8.29 0.13 7.32
N GLY A 33 7.51 -0.71 6.64
CA GLY A 33 7.74 -2.17 6.58
C GLY A 33 8.20 -2.71 5.23
N CYS A 34 8.16 -1.93 4.16
CA CYS A 34 8.55 -2.37 2.83
C CYS A 34 9.88 -1.72 2.45
N ILE A 35 10.96 -2.43 2.74
CA ILE A 35 12.33 -2.06 2.34
C ILE A 35 12.72 -2.99 1.19
N ASN A 36 13.17 -2.40 0.08
CA ASN A 36 13.76 -3.14 -1.02
C ASN A 36 15.06 -3.83 -0.55
N PRO A 37 15.52 -4.92 -1.17
CA PRO A 37 16.79 -5.58 -0.81
C PRO A 37 18.03 -4.66 -0.84
N ASP A 38 17.95 -3.50 -1.48
CA ASP A 38 18.99 -2.47 -1.55
C ASP A 38 18.90 -1.42 -0.42
N GLY A 39 17.95 -1.55 0.51
CA GLY A 39 17.77 -0.65 1.65
C GLY A 39 16.93 0.59 1.36
N SER A 40 16.48 0.80 0.12
CA SER A 40 15.58 1.89 -0.20
C SER A 40 14.16 1.61 0.32
N VAL A 41 13.45 2.65 0.76
CA VAL A 41 12.01 2.54 1.02
C VAL A 41 11.32 2.14 -0.27
N CYS A 42 10.42 1.14 -0.24
CA CYS A 42 9.58 0.85 -1.38
C CYS A 42 8.84 2.14 -1.74
N GLY A 43 9.15 2.68 -2.93
CA GLY A 43 8.92 4.07 -3.27
C GLY A 43 7.46 4.49 -3.12
N ALA A 44 7.24 5.57 -2.34
CA ALA A 44 5.98 6.32 -2.19
C ALA A 44 4.69 5.51 -2.38
N ALA A 45 4.66 4.29 -1.86
CA ALA A 45 3.52 3.42 -1.99
C ALA A 45 2.53 3.80 -0.87
N SER A 46 1.33 4.19 -1.25
CA SER A 46 0.27 4.58 -0.33
C SER A 46 -0.95 3.73 -0.63
N ALA A 47 -1.57 3.15 0.39
CA ALA A 47 -2.81 2.41 0.26
C ALA A 47 -3.77 2.85 1.36
N GLY A 48 -5.04 3.02 1.02
CA GLY A 48 -6.10 3.39 1.94
C GLY A 48 -7.49 3.09 1.38
N PRO A 49 -8.57 3.47 2.10
CA PRO A 49 -9.95 3.17 1.70
C PRO A 49 -10.33 3.69 0.30
N ASN A 50 -9.63 4.72 -0.16
CA ASN A 50 -9.87 5.37 -1.45
C ASN A 50 -8.97 4.82 -2.58
N GLY A 51 -8.17 3.78 -2.32
CA GLY A 51 -7.29 3.18 -3.31
C GLY A 51 -5.83 3.09 -2.89
N ALA A 52 -4.99 2.68 -3.82
CA ALA A 52 -3.56 2.54 -3.68
C ALA A 52 -2.79 3.21 -4.84
N SER A 53 -1.56 3.62 -4.56
CA SER A 53 -0.60 4.21 -5.50
C SER A 53 0.78 3.66 -5.18
N GLY A 54 1.64 3.55 -6.18
CA GLY A 54 3.05 3.23 -5.98
C GLY A 54 3.87 3.49 -7.23
N SER A 55 5.16 3.75 -7.05
CA SER A 55 6.08 3.95 -8.16
C SER A 55 7.48 3.49 -7.81
N ILE A 56 8.17 2.96 -8.82
CA ILE A 56 9.60 2.67 -8.76
C ILE A 56 10.33 3.86 -9.41
N PRO A 57 11.32 4.49 -8.75
CA PRO A 57 12.10 5.58 -9.37
C PRO A 57 12.73 5.14 -10.70
N GLY A 58 12.44 5.89 -11.78
CA GLY A 58 12.89 5.55 -13.13
C GLY A 58 12.21 4.31 -13.75
N GLY A 59 11.33 3.65 -13.01
CA GLY A 59 10.63 2.42 -13.39
C GLY A 59 9.12 2.60 -13.44
N PRO A 60 8.38 1.49 -13.48
CA PRO A 60 6.93 1.51 -13.59
C PRO A 60 6.25 2.14 -12.37
N GLY A 61 5.06 2.68 -12.59
CA GLY A 61 4.18 3.18 -11.54
C GLY A 61 2.71 2.93 -11.87
N GLY A 62 1.88 3.04 -10.85
CA GLY A 62 0.43 2.85 -11.01
C GLY A 62 -0.38 3.31 -9.83
N THR A 63 -1.67 3.49 -10.08
CA THR A 63 -2.70 3.84 -9.11
C THR A 63 -3.94 2.98 -9.36
N ALA A 64 -4.66 2.64 -8.30
CA ALA A 64 -5.93 1.95 -8.39
C ALA A 64 -6.85 2.43 -7.28
N GLY A 65 -8.09 2.77 -7.61
CA GLY A 65 -9.12 3.19 -6.66
C GLY A 65 -10.49 2.60 -7.00
N PRO A 66 -11.53 2.96 -6.24
CA PRO A 66 -12.89 2.53 -6.52
C PRO A 66 -13.32 2.97 -7.92
N GLY A 67 -13.45 2.00 -8.83
CA GLY A 67 -13.93 2.24 -10.19
C GLY A 67 -12.85 2.69 -11.19
N TYR A 68 -11.57 2.75 -10.82
CA TYR A 68 -10.53 3.04 -11.80
C TYR A 68 -9.17 2.42 -11.44
N ALA A 69 -8.36 2.11 -12.44
CA ALA A 69 -6.95 1.81 -12.27
C ALA A 69 -6.15 2.34 -13.46
N SER A 70 -4.91 2.76 -13.22
CA SER A 70 -4.01 3.30 -14.24
C SER A 70 -2.57 2.95 -13.91
N GLY A 71 -1.75 2.74 -14.93
CA GLY A 71 -0.33 2.51 -14.74
C GLY A 71 0.45 2.59 -16.03
N GLY A 72 1.76 2.60 -15.90
CA GLY A 72 2.64 2.62 -17.05
C GLY A 72 4.11 2.49 -16.70
N ILE A 73 4.89 2.29 -17.75
CA ILE A 73 6.35 2.19 -17.71
C ILE A 73 6.92 3.41 -18.44
N PRO A 74 7.92 4.12 -17.89
CA PRO A 74 8.62 5.18 -18.60
C PRO A 74 9.16 4.68 -19.95
N ASN A 75 8.82 5.38 -21.04
CA ASN A 75 9.13 4.98 -22.42
C ASN A 75 8.57 3.61 -22.85
N GLY A 76 7.65 3.04 -22.08
CA GLY A 76 7.06 1.74 -22.30
C GLY A 76 5.53 1.81 -22.38
N PRO A 77 4.85 0.65 -22.28
CA PRO A 77 3.39 0.61 -22.30
C PRO A 77 2.75 1.38 -21.16
N SER A 78 1.55 1.89 -21.40
CA SER A 78 0.69 2.48 -20.39
C SER A 78 -0.77 2.10 -20.62
N GLY A 79 -1.60 2.23 -19.59
CA GLY A 79 -3.02 1.95 -19.73
C GLY A 79 -3.84 2.33 -18.52
N SER A 80 -5.14 2.27 -18.68
CA SER A 80 -6.13 2.53 -17.63
C SER A 80 -7.37 1.68 -17.84
N ALA A 81 -8.04 1.30 -16.76
CA ALA A 81 -9.25 0.49 -16.77
C ALA A 81 -10.30 1.05 -15.80
N TRP A 82 -11.57 0.89 -16.15
CA TRP A 82 -12.76 1.34 -15.40
C TRP A 82 -13.94 0.39 -15.69
N PRO A 83 -15.06 0.44 -14.93
CA PRO A 83 -16.18 -0.50 -15.09
C PRO A 83 -16.77 -0.60 -16.50
N GLY A 84 -16.64 0.46 -17.31
CA GLY A 84 -17.17 0.52 -18.68
C GLY A 84 -16.14 0.19 -19.77
N GLY A 85 -14.87 -0.01 -19.43
CA GLY A 85 -13.85 -0.17 -20.47
C GLY A 85 -12.40 -0.06 -20.00
N ALA A 86 -11.51 -0.03 -20.98
CA ALA A 86 -10.08 0.16 -20.76
C ALA A 86 -9.43 0.81 -21.98
N THR A 87 -8.35 1.55 -21.73
CA THR A 87 -7.45 2.07 -22.76
C THR A 87 -6.03 1.56 -22.50
N GLY A 88 -5.31 1.23 -23.56
CA GLY A 88 -3.89 0.90 -23.50
C GLY A 88 -3.13 1.53 -24.65
N CYS A 89 -1.90 1.93 -24.40
CA CYS A 89 -0.99 2.49 -25.39
C CYS A 89 0.34 1.72 -25.38
N LEU A 90 0.81 1.39 -26.58
CA LEU A 90 2.15 0.85 -26.81
C LEU A 90 2.96 1.89 -27.59
N PRO A 91 4.15 2.30 -27.09
CA PRO A 91 5.04 3.17 -27.84
C PRO A 91 5.33 2.58 -29.20
N TYR A 92 5.35 3.45 -30.23
CA TYR A 92 5.63 3.08 -31.63
C TYR A 92 4.59 2.18 -32.31
N VAL A 93 3.54 1.74 -31.60
CA VAL A 93 2.46 0.91 -32.16
C VAL A 93 1.15 1.69 -32.20
N GLY A 94 0.78 2.35 -31.10
CA GLY A 94 -0.45 3.12 -30.98
C GLY A 94 -1.28 2.76 -29.75
N CYS A 95 -2.48 3.35 -29.67
CA CYS A 95 -3.40 3.15 -28.56
C CYS A 95 -4.67 2.46 -29.01
N ALA A 96 -5.24 1.64 -28.13
CA ALA A 96 -6.53 0.99 -28.31
C ALA A 96 -7.40 1.22 -27.09
N THR A 97 -8.71 1.35 -27.32
CA THR A 97 -9.72 1.47 -26.26
C THR A 97 -10.82 0.44 -26.51
N VAL A 98 -11.29 -0.18 -25.44
CA VAL A 98 -12.39 -1.15 -25.45
C VAL A 98 -13.44 -0.73 -24.42
N GLY A 99 -14.73 -0.93 -24.75
CA GLY A 99 -15.84 -0.55 -23.88
C GLY A 99 -16.37 0.88 -24.08
N HIS A 100 -17.59 1.14 -23.61
CA HIS A 100 -18.33 2.41 -23.70
C HIS A 100 -19.04 2.72 -22.39
#